data_AF-A0A537MQT6-F1
#
_entry.id   AF-A0A537MQT6-F1
#
_cell.length_a   1.000
_cell.length_b   1.000
_cell.length_c   1.000
_cell.angle_alpha   90.00
_cell.angle_beta   90.00
_cell.angle_gamma   90.00
#
_symmetry.space_group_name_H-M   'P 1'
#
loop_
_entity.id
_entity.type
_entity.pdbx_description
1 polymer ?
#
loop_
_entity_poly.entity_id
_entity_poly.type
_entity_poly.pdbx_seq_one_letter_code
_entity_poly.pdbx_strand_id
1 'polypeptide(L)'
;MRSTIAAICLLASLGVGTAVAAECPPGALGVSRTIAIDASEHARVGSMQYGESLPLQDHEVVLTFDDGPLPPYTNRIIETLASECVKATFFMVGRMVRGYPSVVRRIYNEGHTIANHSQNHPFTFAKMTVDQAAQEIEGGHASLLSALGDPKAISPFFRIPGLLRQSSVEQYLAAHDYMTWSVDFLADDWTHISNREVARRAISRIEARGKG
;
A
#
# COMPACT_ATOMS: atom_id res chain seq x y z
N MET A 1 62.23 17.42 27.74
CA MET A 1 61.04 17.50 26.86
C MET A 1 60.51 16.09 26.61
N ARG A 2 59.48 15.67 27.34
CA ARG A 2 58.73 14.42 27.08
C ARG A 2 57.27 14.73 27.34
N SER A 3 56.51 14.96 26.27
CA SER A 3 55.07 15.21 26.34
C SER A 3 54.31 13.88 26.26
N THR A 4 53.59 13.56 27.32
CA THR A 4 52.55 12.52 27.35
C THR A 4 51.27 13.10 26.73
N ILE A 5 50.80 12.49 25.64
CA ILE A 5 49.49 12.79 25.05
C ILE A 5 48.49 11.79 25.66
N ALA A 6 47.55 12.29 26.45
CA ALA A 6 46.41 11.52 26.94
C ALA A 6 45.31 11.55 25.86
N ALA A 7 44.99 10.39 25.29
CA ALA A 7 43.87 10.23 24.37
C ALA A 7 42.58 10.04 25.17
N ILE A 8 41.65 10.99 25.05
CA ILE A 8 40.29 10.90 25.59
C ILE A 8 39.43 10.20 24.53
N CYS A 9 39.10 8.93 24.75
CA CYS A 9 38.08 8.22 23.98
C CYS A 9 36.69 8.66 24.45
N LEU A 10 36.02 9.51 23.65
CA LEU A 10 34.59 9.75 23.79
C LEU A 10 33.82 8.55 23.22
N LEU A 11 33.26 7.73 24.10
CA LEU A 11 32.26 6.72 23.73
C LEU A 11 30.93 7.45 23.44
N ALA A 12 30.58 7.59 22.18
CA ALA A 12 29.25 8.02 21.77
C ALA A 12 28.27 6.85 21.96
N SER A 13 27.43 6.94 22.99
CA SER A 13 26.31 6.03 23.19
C SER A 13 25.26 6.27 22.10
N LEU A 14 25.17 5.35 21.13
CA LEU A 14 24.05 5.28 20.19
C LEU A 14 22.80 4.84 20.95
N GLY A 15 21.99 5.80 21.36
CA GLY A 15 20.64 5.54 21.87
C GLY A 15 19.78 4.99 20.74
N VAL A 16 19.40 3.71 20.84
CA VAL A 16 18.35 3.13 20.00
C VAL A 16 17.03 3.74 20.46
N GLY A 17 16.61 4.82 19.81
CA GLY A 17 15.29 5.38 20.04
C GLY A 17 14.24 4.42 19.49
N THR A 18 13.59 3.66 20.36
CA THR A 18 12.33 3.00 20.01
C THR A 18 11.31 4.10 19.75
N ALA A 19 10.93 4.29 18.48
CA ALA A 19 9.80 5.14 18.14
C ALA A 19 8.57 4.54 18.83
N VAL A 20 8.16 5.15 19.94
CA VAL A 20 6.92 4.83 20.63
C VAL A 20 5.81 5.18 19.64
N ALA A 21 5.07 4.17 19.18
CA ALA A 21 3.82 4.40 18.47
C ALA A 21 2.98 5.35 19.34
N ALA A 22 2.52 6.46 18.77
CA ALA A 22 1.68 7.39 19.50
C ALA A 22 0.48 6.61 20.09
N GLU A 23 0.22 6.78 21.39
CA GLU A 23 -0.90 6.12 22.04
C GLU A 23 -2.21 6.55 21.36
N CYS A 24 -3.02 5.56 21.01
CA CYS A 24 -4.27 5.78 20.30
C CYS A 24 -5.30 6.50 21.19
N PRO A 25 -6.07 7.46 20.64
CA PRO A 25 -7.14 8.10 21.38
C PRO A 25 -8.14 7.07 21.94
N PRO A 26 -8.70 7.29 23.14
CA PRO A 26 -9.78 6.45 23.66
C PRO A 26 -10.94 6.37 22.66
N GLY A 27 -11.36 5.15 22.31
CA GLY A 27 -12.45 4.90 21.36
C GLY A 27 -12.04 4.82 19.89
N ALA A 28 -10.76 5.02 19.56
CA ALA A 28 -10.24 4.76 18.22
C ALA A 28 -10.38 3.26 17.85
N LEU A 29 -10.70 2.98 16.59
CA LEU A 29 -10.89 1.60 16.10
C LEU A 29 -9.64 0.71 16.27
N GLY A 30 -8.46 1.26 15.98
CA GLY A 30 -7.19 0.54 16.00
C GLY A 30 -7.04 -0.49 14.89
N VAL A 31 -5.92 -1.21 14.92
CA VAL A 31 -5.66 -2.38 14.08
C VAL A 31 -5.89 -3.64 14.92
N SER A 32 -6.79 -4.52 14.49
CA SER A 32 -7.08 -5.78 15.21
C SER A 32 -5.88 -6.74 15.21
N ARG A 33 -5.24 -6.91 14.05
CA ARG A 33 -4.00 -7.66 13.87
C ARG A 33 -3.30 -7.30 12.56
N THR A 34 -2.02 -7.64 12.46
CA THR A 34 -1.26 -7.59 11.19
C THR A 34 -1.15 -9.00 10.61
N ILE A 35 -1.37 -9.12 9.30
CA ILE A 35 -1.20 -10.37 8.56
C ILE A 35 0.06 -10.25 7.70
N ALA A 36 1.05 -11.09 7.94
CA ALA A 36 2.16 -11.26 7.03
C ALA A 36 1.72 -12.24 5.92
N ILE A 37 1.92 -11.85 4.66
CA ILE A 37 1.60 -12.67 3.49
C ILE A 37 2.90 -12.92 2.74
N ASP A 38 3.17 -14.18 2.43
CA ASP A 38 4.24 -14.56 1.53
C ASP A 38 3.75 -14.48 0.08
N ALA A 39 4.34 -13.55 -0.69
CA ALA A 39 4.00 -13.35 -2.10
C ALA A 39 4.34 -14.57 -2.96
N SER A 40 5.28 -15.43 -2.53
CA SER A 40 5.66 -16.65 -3.24
C SER A 40 4.65 -17.79 -3.04
N GLU A 41 3.94 -17.80 -1.91
CA GLU A 41 2.89 -18.79 -1.62
C GLU A 41 1.52 -18.34 -2.17
N HIS A 42 1.25 -17.04 -2.14
CA HIS A 42 -0.04 -16.45 -2.52
C HIS A 42 0.12 -15.50 -3.70
N ALA A 43 0.34 -16.02 -4.91
CA ALA A 43 0.63 -15.18 -6.07
C ALA A 43 -0.48 -14.18 -6.44
N ARG A 44 -1.76 -14.49 -6.12
CA ARG A 44 -2.92 -13.66 -6.49
C ARG A 44 -4.04 -13.73 -5.45
N VAL A 45 -4.58 -12.57 -5.05
CA VAL A 45 -5.70 -12.49 -4.09
C VAL A 45 -6.75 -11.47 -4.50
N GLY A 46 -7.98 -11.67 -4.03
CA GLY A 46 -9.12 -10.78 -4.24
C GLY A 46 -10.20 -11.48 -5.05
N SER A 47 -11.28 -11.83 -4.35
CA SER A 47 -12.33 -12.74 -4.82
C SER A 47 -13.20 -12.20 -5.94
N MET A 48 -13.08 -10.91 -6.31
CA MET A 48 -13.69 -10.43 -7.54
C MET A 48 -13.06 -11.04 -8.80
N GLN A 49 -11.80 -11.48 -8.74
CA GLN A 49 -11.08 -11.98 -9.92
C GLN A 49 -10.44 -13.36 -9.72
N TYR A 50 -10.17 -13.75 -8.48
CA TYR A 50 -9.43 -14.96 -8.14
C TYR A 50 -10.20 -15.85 -7.16
N GLY A 51 -9.82 -17.13 -7.07
CA GLY A 51 -10.43 -18.08 -6.13
C GLY A 51 -9.96 -17.91 -4.68
N GLU A 52 -8.95 -17.09 -4.45
CA GLU A 52 -8.33 -16.86 -3.15
C GLU A 52 -8.48 -15.40 -2.71
N SER A 53 -8.67 -15.19 -1.41
CA SER A 53 -8.61 -13.89 -0.75
C SER A 53 -7.65 -14.00 0.44
N LEU A 54 -7.37 -12.87 1.09
CA LEU A 54 -6.59 -12.85 2.32
C LEU A 54 -7.25 -13.75 3.38
N PRO A 55 -6.44 -14.37 4.27
CA PRO A 55 -6.95 -15.23 5.34
C PRO A 55 -7.54 -14.41 6.49
N LEU A 56 -8.59 -13.63 6.17
CA LEU A 56 -9.33 -12.81 7.11
C LEU A 56 -10.27 -13.68 7.95
N GLN A 57 -10.36 -13.36 9.23
CA GLN A 57 -11.39 -13.89 10.12
C GLN A 57 -12.73 -13.20 9.84
N ASP A 58 -13.79 -13.72 10.45
CA ASP A 58 -15.08 -13.05 10.39
C ASP A 58 -14.98 -11.64 11.02
N HIS A 59 -15.64 -10.68 10.38
CA HIS A 59 -15.63 -9.25 10.72
C HIS A 59 -14.27 -8.54 10.61
N GLU A 60 -13.30 -9.14 9.92
CA GLU A 60 -12.05 -8.45 9.57
C GLU A 60 -12.13 -7.81 8.19
N VAL A 61 -11.58 -6.60 8.10
CA VAL A 61 -11.52 -5.85 6.84
C VAL A 61 -10.13 -5.28 6.59
N VAL A 62 -9.71 -5.25 5.32
CA VAL A 62 -8.47 -4.59 4.88
C VAL A 62 -8.81 -3.43 3.97
N LEU A 63 -8.51 -2.20 4.43
CA LEU A 63 -8.69 -1.01 3.62
C LEU A 63 -7.54 -0.87 2.61
N THR A 64 -7.90 -0.67 1.34
CA THR A 64 -6.95 -0.39 0.28
C THR A 64 -7.36 0.84 -0.52
N PHE A 65 -6.40 1.68 -0.90
CA PHE A 65 -6.65 2.89 -1.70
C PHE A 65 -5.75 2.88 -2.94
N ASP A 66 -6.34 3.17 -4.09
CA ASP A 66 -5.65 3.21 -5.38
C ASP A 66 -5.35 4.65 -5.83
N ASP A 67 -4.62 4.79 -6.93
CA ASP A 67 -4.35 6.00 -7.71
C ASP A 67 -3.50 7.11 -7.08
N GLY A 68 -3.42 7.16 -5.75
CA GLY A 68 -2.72 8.18 -5.00
C GLY A 68 -1.19 8.18 -5.15
N PRO A 69 -0.51 9.11 -4.45
CA PRO A 69 -1.09 10.18 -3.63
C PRO A 69 -1.63 11.36 -4.47
N LEU A 70 -2.74 11.95 -4.05
CA LEU A 70 -3.35 13.13 -4.65
C LEU A 70 -3.90 14.08 -3.56
N PRO A 71 -3.13 15.10 -3.13
CA PRO A 71 -3.62 16.14 -2.24
C PRO A 71 -4.74 16.99 -2.86
N PRO A 72 -5.71 17.49 -2.07
CA PRO A 72 -5.80 17.35 -0.60
C PRO A 72 -6.43 16.04 -0.14
N TYR A 73 -6.93 15.19 -1.04
CA TYR A 73 -7.74 14.02 -0.70
C TYR A 73 -6.95 12.97 0.08
N THR A 74 -5.76 12.59 -0.40
CA THR A 74 -4.92 11.62 0.31
C THR A 74 -4.55 12.09 1.72
N ASN A 75 -4.29 13.39 1.91
CA ASN A 75 -4.00 13.94 3.24
C ASN A 75 -5.18 13.76 4.19
N ARG A 76 -6.40 14.01 3.74
CA ARG A 76 -7.61 13.82 4.56
C ARG A 76 -7.86 12.36 4.90
N ILE A 77 -7.57 11.45 3.97
CA ILE A 77 -7.67 10.00 4.20
C ILE A 77 -6.70 9.57 5.31
N ILE A 78 -5.41 9.92 5.20
CA ILE A 78 -4.42 9.51 6.20
C ILE A 78 -4.66 10.18 7.56
N GLU A 79 -5.17 11.42 7.57
CA GLU A 79 -5.60 12.09 8.82
C GLU A 79 -6.76 11.34 9.50
N THR A 80 -7.73 10.83 8.73
CA THR A 80 -8.85 10.03 9.25
C THR A 80 -8.38 8.65 9.74
N LEU A 81 -7.48 8.01 9.00
CA LEU A 81 -6.88 6.74 9.44
C LEU A 81 -6.07 6.93 10.73
N ALA A 82 -5.32 8.02 10.83
CA ALA A 82 -4.55 8.35 12.03
C ALA A 82 -5.44 8.64 13.24
N SER A 83 -6.56 9.36 13.07
CA SER A 83 -7.50 9.62 14.18
C SER A 83 -8.14 8.34 14.73
N GLU A 84 -8.29 7.33 13.88
CA GLU A 84 -8.83 6.02 14.25
C GLU A 84 -7.74 4.97 14.55
N CYS A 85 -6.46 5.34 14.51
CA CYS A 85 -5.35 4.39 14.64
C CYS A 85 -5.40 3.19 13.67
N VAL A 86 -6.02 3.37 12.52
CA VAL A 86 -6.16 2.34 11.48
C VAL A 86 -4.99 2.43 10.50
N LYS A 87 -4.55 1.29 9.97
CA LYS A 87 -3.60 1.22 8.85
C LYS A 87 -4.28 0.68 7.60
N ALA A 88 -3.80 1.10 6.44
CA ALA A 88 -4.32 0.72 5.13
C ALA A 88 -3.15 0.39 4.18
N THR A 89 -3.49 -0.21 3.04
CA THR A 89 -2.55 -0.41 1.93
C THR A 89 -2.82 0.61 0.82
N PHE A 90 -1.79 1.29 0.35
CA PHE A 90 -1.91 2.29 -0.71
C PHE A 90 -1.22 1.78 -1.98
N PHE A 91 -2.00 1.46 -3.01
CA PHE A 91 -1.52 1.16 -4.35
C PHE A 91 -1.34 2.47 -5.11
N MET A 92 -0.08 2.88 -5.28
CA MET A 92 0.24 4.22 -5.77
C MET A 92 0.70 4.22 -7.23
N VAL A 93 0.27 5.24 -7.97
CA VAL A 93 0.67 5.45 -9.36
C VAL A 93 2.00 6.21 -9.40
N GLY A 94 2.99 5.68 -10.11
CA GLY A 94 4.36 6.23 -10.13
C GLY A 94 4.43 7.71 -10.52
N ARG A 95 3.59 8.16 -11.47
CA ARG A 95 3.48 9.60 -11.82
C ARG A 95 3.03 10.46 -10.64
N MET A 96 2.09 9.97 -9.83
CA MET A 96 1.60 10.68 -8.64
C MET A 96 2.66 10.67 -7.53
N VAL A 97 3.34 9.54 -7.35
CA VAL A 97 4.48 9.40 -6.42
C VAL A 97 5.55 10.46 -6.70
N ARG A 98 5.94 10.66 -7.97
CA ARG A 98 6.90 11.71 -8.34
C ARG A 98 6.38 13.13 -8.08
N GLY A 99 5.09 13.35 -8.22
CA GLY A 99 4.45 14.64 -7.94
C GLY A 99 4.44 14.98 -6.45
N TYR A 100 4.30 13.98 -5.57
CA TYR A 100 4.11 14.18 -4.14
C TYR A 100 4.96 13.24 -3.26
N PRO A 101 6.30 13.22 -3.43
CA PRO A 101 7.17 12.27 -2.73
C PRO A 101 7.17 12.47 -1.20
N SER A 102 6.89 13.70 -0.71
CA SER A 102 6.74 13.97 0.72
C SER A 102 5.49 13.29 1.31
N VAL A 103 4.40 13.20 0.54
CA VAL A 103 3.18 12.52 0.97
C VAL A 103 3.39 11.02 1.01
N VAL A 104 4.13 10.45 0.05
CA VAL A 104 4.51 9.02 0.07
C VAL A 104 5.32 8.68 1.32
N ARG A 105 6.34 9.49 1.65
CA ARG A 105 7.11 9.31 2.89
C ARG A 105 6.26 9.46 4.14
N ARG A 106 5.30 10.39 4.14
CA ARG A 106 4.34 10.54 5.25
C ARG A 106 3.50 9.28 5.42
N ILE A 107 2.92 8.75 4.35
CA ILE A 107 2.13 7.50 4.38
C ILE A 107 2.95 6.34 4.95
N TYR A 108 4.20 6.18 4.49
CA TYR A 108 5.10 5.15 5.00
C TYR A 108 5.45 5.36 6.48
N ASN A 109 5.83 6.57 6.88
CA ASN A 109 6.20 6.89 8.27
C ASN A 109 5.01 6.77 9.24
N GLU A 110 3.78 6.92 8.75
CA GLU A 110 2.55 6.65 9.52
C GLU A 110 2.24 5.15 9.62
N GLY A 111 3.06 4.26 9.04
CA GLY A 111 2.98 2.81 9.19
C GLY A 111 2.00 2.12 8.24
N HIS A 112 1.65 2.77 7.13
CA HIS A 112 0.84 2.16 6.08
C HIS A 112 1.68 1.33 5.11
N THR A 113 1.06 0.34 4.46
CA THR A 113 1.71 -0.45 3.43
C THR A 113 1.74 0.31 2.11
N ILE A 114 2.89 0.40 1.46
CA ILE A 114 3.06 1.05 0.15
C ILE A 114 3.18 -0.02 -0.93
N ALA A 115 2.30 0.03 -1.93
CA ALA A 115 2.22 -0.93 -3.02
C ALA A 115 2.22 -0.23 -4.38
N ASN A 116 2.55 -0.98 -5.44
CA ASN A 116 2.70 -0.44 -6.79
C ASN A 116 1.39 -0.55 -7.59
N HIS A 117 1.01 0.54 -8.26
CA HIS A 117 -0.19 0.61 -9.12
C HIS A 117 0.13 1.08 -10.54
N SER A 118 1.25 0.63 -11.09
CA SER A 118 1.82 1.05 -12.37
C SER A 118 2.37 2.47 -12.38
N GLN A 119 3.08 2.79 -13.46
CA GLN A 119 3.71 4.09 -13.66
C GLN A 119 2.67 5.16 -14.00
N ASN A 120 1.76 4.89 -14.94
CA ASN A 120 0.89 5.90 -15.53
C ASN A 120 -0.61 5.55 -15.49
N HIS A 121 -0.99 4.43 -14.88
CA HIS A 121 -2.37 3.95 -14.80
C HIS A 121 -3.05 3.82 -16.18
N PRO A 122 -2.53 3.00 -17.11
CA PRO A 122 -3.13 2.85 -18.42
C PRO A 122 -4.37 1.95 -18.38
N PHE A 123 -5.47 2.42 -19.00
CA PHE A 123 -6.71 1.65 -19.18
C PHE A 123 -6.62 0.57 -20.28
N THR A 124 -5.41 0.11 -20.60
CA THR A 124 -5.13 -0.84 -21.67
C THR A 124 -4.32 -2.05 -21.21
N PHE A 125 -4.09 -2.24 -19.90
CA PHE A 125 -3.31 -3.35 -19.35
C PHE A 125 -3.73 -4.72 -19.90
N ALA A 126 -5.03 -4.96 -20.08
CA ALA A 126 -5.59 -6.20 -20.64
C ALA A 126 -5.28 -6.45 -22.14
N LYS A 127 -4.54 -5.54 -22.79
CA LYS A 127 -4.17 -5.60 -24.21
C LYS A 127 -2.68 -5.35 -24.43
N MET A 128 -1.92 -5.14 -23.36
CA MET A 128 -0.50 -4.83 -23.44
C MET A 128 0.32 -6.07 -23.80
N THR A 129 1.42 -5.86 -24.50
CA THR A 129 2.51 -6.84 -24.53
C THR A 129 3.15 -6.93 -23.14
N VAL A 130 3.87 -8.01 -22.87
CA VAL A 130 4.61 -8.17 -21.60
C VAL A 130 5.60 -7.02 -21.42
N ASP A 131 6.31 -6.60 -22.46
CA ASP A 131 7.28 -5.50 -22.38
C ASP A 131 6.62 -4.16 -22.03
N GLN A 132 5.44 -3.87 -22.60
CA GLN A 132 4.68 -2.65 -22.27
C GLN A 132 4.23 -2.67 -20.81
N ALA A 133 3.72 -3.80 -20.34
CA ALA A 133 3.31 -3.95 -18.95
C ALA A 133 4.51 -3.87 -18.00
N ALA A 134 5.65 -4.48 -18.35
CA ALA A 134 6.89 -4.41 -17.58
C ALA A 134 7.38 -2.97 -17.41
N GLN A 135 7.36 -2.15 -18.47
CA GLN A 135 7.71 -0.72 -18.37
C GLN A 135 6.82 0.03 -17.37
N GLU A 136 5.53 -0.28 -17.35
CA GLU A 136 4.58 0.30 -16.41
C GLU A 136 4.80 -0.19 -14.97
N ILE A 137 5.05 -1.48 -14.77
CA ILE A 137 5.31 -2.08 -13.47
C ILE A 137 6.62 -1.55 -12.88
N GLU A 138 7.72 -1.70 -13.61
CA GLU A 138 9.06 -1.30 -13.13
C GLU A 138 9.20 0.21 -13.01
N GLY A 139 8.56 0.99 -13.88
CA GLY A 139 8.54 2.45 -13.77
C GLY A 139 7.83 2.93 -12.49
N GLY A 140 6.72 2.27 -12.13
CA GLY A 140 6.01 2.51 -10.87
C GLY A 140 6.88 2.19 -9.66
N HIS A 141 7.54 1.02 -9.67
CA HIS A 141 8.45 0.59 -8.62
C HIS A 141 9.63 1.55 -8.46
N ALA A 142 10.27 1.95 -9.56
CA ALA A 142 11.38 2.90 -9.55
C ALA A 142 10.97 4.28 -8.99
N SER A 143 9.74 4.72 -9.26
CA SER A 143 9.22 5.97 -8.70
C SER A 143 9.02 5.86 -7.18
N LEU A 144 8.50 4.74 -6.69
CA LEU A 144 8.37 4.46 -5.26
C LEU A 144 9.73 4.39 -4.57
N LEU A 145 10.69 3.69 -5.16
CA LEU A 145 12.05 3.57 -4.64
C LEU A 145 12.73 4.94 -4.55
N SER A 146 12.55 5.78 -5.57
CA SER A 146 13.06 7.15 -5.56
C SER A 146 12.46 8.01 -4.43
N ALA A 147 11.17 7.83 -4.12
CA ALA A 147 10.51 8.60 -3.07
C ALA A 147 10.89 8.13 -1.65
N LEU A 148 11.08 6.83 -1.45
CA LEU A 148 11.29 6.19 -0.15
C LEU A 148 12.77 5.97 0.20
N GLY A 149 13.63 5.71 -0.79
CA GLY A 149 15.06 5.47 -0.60
C GLY A 149 15.43 4.09 -0.02
N ASP A 150 14.45 3.26 0.31
CA ASP A 150 14.63 1.89 0.80
C ASP A 150 13.72 0.93 0.04
N PRO A 151 14.25 -0.08 -0.69
CA PRO A 151 13.41 -1.06 -1.37
C PRO A 151 12.54 -1.89 -0.40
N LYS A 152 12.96 -2.06 0.87
CA LYS A 152 12.16 -2.76 1.88
C LYS A 152 10.92 -1.98 2.33
N ALA A 153 10.85 -0.69 2.01
CA ALA A 153 9.68 0.14 2.28
C ALA A 153 8.55 -0.07 1.26
N ILE A 154 8.80 -0.85 0.20
CA ILE A 154 7.85 -1.16 -0.87
C ILE A 154 7.42 -2.61 -0.71
N SER A 155 6.11 -2.86 -0.60
CA SER A 155 5.60 -4.21 -0.57
C SER A 155 5.73 -4.87 -1.94
N PRO A 156 5.80 -6.22 -2.02
CA PRO A 156 5.76 -6.94 -3.30
C PRO A 156 4.35 -6.95 -3.92
N PHE A 157 3.46 -6.03 -3.53
CA PHE A 157 2.08 -6.04 -3.98
C PHE A 157 1.92 -5.17 -5.22
N PHE A 158 1.19 -5.70 -6.19
CA PHE A 158 0.82 -4.99 -7.40
C PHE A 158 -0.67 -5.13 -7.65
N ARG A 159 -1.35 -4.00 -7.89
CA ARG A 159 -2.74 -4.02 -8.39
C ARG A 159 -2.76 -3.55 -9.82
N ILE A 160 -3.39 -4.31 -10.72
CA ILE A 160 -3.50 -3.96 -12.13
C ILE A 160 -4.53 -2.82 -12.29
N PRO A 161 -4.17 -1.68 -12.92
CA PRO A 161 -5.08 -0.57 -13.19
C PRO A 161 -6.43 -0.99 -13.74
N GLY A 162 -7.51 -0.50 -13.11
CA GLY A 162 -8.90 -0.81 -13.47
C GLY A 162 -9.26 -2.30 -13.38
N LEU A 163 -8.43 -3.12 -12.73
CA LEU A 163 -8.53 -4.57 -12.71
C LEU A 163 -8.53 -5.20 -14.13
N LEU A 164 -7.99 -4.49 -15.12
CA LEU A 164 -7.96 -4.90 -16.53
C LEU A 164 -6.81 -5.88 -16.78
N ARG A 165 -7.01 -7.13 -16.39
CA ARG A 165 -5.99 -8.18 -16.39
C ARG A 165 -5.81 -8.90 -17.73
N GLN A 166 -4.61 -9.47 -17.92
CA GLN A 166 -4.29 -10.44 -18.97
C GLN A 166 -3.28 -11.46 -18.41
N SER A 167 -3.46 -12.74 -18.76
CA SER A 167 -2.68 -13.85 -18.18
C SER A 167 -1.17 -13.72 -18.35
N SER A 168 -0.69 -13.19 -19.49
CA SER A 168 0.75 -13.01 -19.71
C SER A 168 1.37 -11.95 -18.80
N VAL A 169 0.59 -10.92 -18.41
CA VAL A 169 1.03 -9.90 -17.45
C VAL A 169 1.03 -10.46 -16.04
N GLU A 170 0.01 -11.22 -15.65
CA GLU A 170 -0.02 -11.93 -14.37
C GLU A 170 1.17 -12.90 -14.24
N GLN A 171 1.53 -13.60 -15.31
CA GLN A 171 2.72 -14.47 -15.34
C GLN A 171 4.03 -13.68 -15.17
N TYR A 172 4.14 -12.50 -15.81
CA TYR A 172 5.27 -11.62 -15.61
C TYR A 172 5.38 -11.19 -14.14
N LEU A 173 4.27 -10.75 -13.52
CA LEU A 173 4.25 -10.34 -12.12
C LEU A 173 4.73 -11.47 -11.20
N ALA A 174 4.17 -12.67 -11.35
CA ALA A 174 4.55 -13.83 -10.55
C ALA A 174 6.03 -14.23 -10.75
N ALA A 175 6.56 -14.12 -11.97
CA ALA A 175 7.96 -14.43 -12.27
C ALA A 175 8.96 -13.39 -11.72
N HIS A 176 8.47 -12.22 -11.28
CA HIS A 176 9.27 -11.13 -10.70
C HIS A 176 8.87 -10.87 -9.24
N ASP A 177 8.40 -11.90 -8.54
CA ASP A 177 8.05 -11.88 -7.11
C ASP A 177 6.98 -10.85 -6.72
N TYR A 178 6.15 -10.41 -7.67
CA TYR A 178 4.98 -9.59 -7.38
C TYR A 178 3.75 -10.46 -7.08
N MET A 179 3.10 -10.16 -5.97
CA MET A 179 1.77 -10.64 -5.64
C MET A 179 0.72 -9.73 -6.27
N THR A 180 -0.16 -10.30 -7.10
CA THR A 180 -1.22 -9.53 -7.76
C THR A 180 -2.45 -9.40 -6.86
N TRP A 181 -2.88 -8.18 -6.58
CA TRP A 181 -4.06 -7.88 -5.79
C TRP A 181 -5.20 -7.44 -6.68
N SER A 182 -6.34 -8.09 -6.53
CA SER A 182 -7.67 -7.58 -6.85
C SER A 182 -8.29 -6.98 -5.57
N VAL A 183 -9.61 -7.00 -5.46
CA VAL A 183 -10.40 -6.66 -4.28
C VAL A 183 -11.47 -7.73 -4.06
N ASP A 184 -12.03 -7.81 -2.85
CA ASP A 184 -13.19 -8.67 -2.56
C ASP A 184 -14.52 -8.02 -2.95
N PHE A 185 -14.58 -6.70 -2.85
CA PHE A 185 -15.66 -5.85 -3.33
C PHE A 185 -15.17 -4.40 -3.41
N LEU A 186 -15.97 -3.57 -4.07
CA LEU A 186 -15.67 -2.15 -4.27
C LEU A 186 -16.58 -1.27 -3.41
N ALA A 187 -16.21 -0.01 -3.21
CA ALA A 187 -17.14 1.02 -2.71
C ALA A 187 -17.73 1.89 -3.84
N ASP A 188 -17.20 1.73 -5.06
CA ASP A 188 -17.58 2.44 -6.31
C ASP A 188 -17.46 3.98 -6.21
N ASP A 189 -16.51 4.46 -5.41
CA ASP A 189 -16.31 5.88 -5.09
C ASP A 189 -15.82 6.74 -6.26
N TRP A 190 -15.26 6.13 -7.32
CA TRP A 190 -14.93 6.81 -8.58
C TRP A 190 -16.16 7.13 -9.45
N THR A 191 -17.34 6.64 -9.10
CA THR A 191 -18.58 6.94 -9.82
C THR A 191 -19.22 8.24 -9.31
N HIS A 192 -20.12 8.84 -10.08
CA HIS A 192 -20.83 10.07 -9.69
C HIS A 192 -21.91 9.79 -8.62
N ILE A 193 -21.48 9.34 -7.42
CA ILE A 193 -22.34 9.01 -6.28
C ILE A 193 -21.97 9.84 -5.05
N SER A 194 -22.92 9.98 -4.13
CA SER A 194 -22.68 10.71 -2.86
C SER A 194 -21.81 9.92 -1.89
N ASN A 195 -21.12 10.60 -0.97
CA ASN A 195 -20.38 9.96 0.12
C ASN A 195 -21.25 9.00 0.97
N ARG A 196 -22.53 9.33 1.17
CA ARG A 196 -23.50 8.47 1.87
C ARG A 196 -23.73 7.16 1.11
N GLU A 197 -23.78 7.22 -0.21
CA GLU A 197 -23.97 6.04 -1.05
C GLU A 197 -22.71 5.17 -1.08
N VAL A 198 -21.52 5.78 -1.12
CA VAL A 198 -20.23 5.05 -0.96
C VAL A 198 -20.23 4.27 0.35
N ALA A 199 -20.53 4.94 1.47
CA ALA A 199 -20.58 4.31 2.79
C ALA A 199 -21.63 3.18 2.84
N ARG A 200 -22.84 3.42 2.33
CA ARG A 200 -23.91 2.42 2.29
C ARG A 200 -23.49 1.17 1.50
N ARG A 201 -22.84 1.34 0.35
CA ARG A 201 -22.35 0.22 -0.47
C ARG A 201 -21.25 -0.56 0.24
N ALA A 202 -20.27 0.14 0.81
CA ALA A 202 -19.18 -0.50 1.53
C ALA A 202 -19.71 -1.34 2.70
N ILE A 203 -20.53 -0.76 3.59
CA ILE A 203 -21.09 -1.46 4.75
C ILE A 203 -21.96 -2.64 4.32
N SER A 204 -22.88 -2.45 3.38
CA SER A 204 -23.76 -3.53 2.92
C SER A 204 -22.99 -4.70 2.29
N ARG A 205 -21.89 -4.43 1.58
CA ARG A 205 -21.05 -5.46 0.97
C ARG A 205 -20.17 -6.18 2.00
N ILE A 206 -19.68 -5.47 3.02
CA ILE A 206 -18.98 -6.07 4.18
C ILE A 206 -19.94 -7.00 4.93
N GLU A 207 -21.12 -6.52 5.31
CA GLU A 207 -22.12 -7.30 6.06
C GLU A 207 -22.57 -8.54 5.30
N ALA A 208 -22.80 -8.43 3.98
CA ALA A 208 -23.18 -9.58 3.17
C ALA A 208 -22.10 -10.66 3.07
N ARG A 209 -20.83 -10.29 3.22
CA ARG A 209 -19.68 -11.20 3.12
C ARG A 209 -19.13 -11.65 4.46
N GLY A 210 -19.42 -10.91 5.54
CA GLY A 210 -18.82 -11.06 6.86
C GLY A 210 -17.40 -10.48 6.96
N LYS A 211 -16.67 -10.31 5.85
CA LYS A 211 -15.26 -9.86 5.80
C LYS A 211 -14.87 -9.39 4.40
N GLY A 212 -13.70 -8.75 4.27
CA GLY A 212 -13.05 -8.55 2.96
C GLY A 212 -12.11 -7.36 2.84
#